data_AF-A0A8C6NZL5-F1
#
_entry.id   AF-A0A8C6NZL5-F1
#
_cell.length_a   1.000
_cell.length_b   1.000
_cell.length_c   1.000
_cell.angle_alpha   90.00
_cell.angle_beta   90.00
_cell.angle_gamma   90.00
#
_symmetry.space_group_name_H-M   'P 1'
#
loop_
_entity.id
_entity.type
_entity.pdbx_description
1 polymer ?
#
loop_
_entity_poly.entity_id
_entity_poly.type
_entity_poly.pdbx_seq_one_letter_code
_entity_poly.pdbx_strand_id
1 'polypeptide(L)'
;MERVRDRASSAGMFVLAALCLAPNGVWSFNLYAEHPTVYRGPDGSYFGYSVDFYQASTDRNTVSVLVGAPRANTSQPGIVEAGAVYYCPWPGLPESCRQIPFDNSNNRMIKVNGTREPLEFKSHQWFGASVRTHKGNVVACAPLYRWRTVKRDGEKDPVGTCYVAVQNFSAYAEYSPCRTSDPDPEGQGFCQAGFSVDFTKDGRLVVGGPGSFYWQGQVMTAGVAEILNGYSLKAVLRRVAGEKQTVMAEDTNDDSYLGYSVAVGEFTGDSAQGEQRPCVCLTRAAAAWWEVSARSRAGPGSHLDVKYGVQRDSDS
;
A
#
# COMPACT_ATOMS: atom_id res chain seq x y z
N MET A 1 15.83 -71.76 -39.06
CA MET A 1 16.03 -71.34 -37.67
C MET A 1 15.96 -69.82 -37.63
N GLU A 2 14.80 -69.28 -37.27
CA GLU A 2 14.64 -67.84 -37.03
C GLU A 2 15.32 -67.47 -35.70
N ARG A 3 16.20 -66.46 -35.72
CA ARG A 3 16.50 -65.65 -34.54
C ARG A 3 15.99 -64.24 -34.81
N VAL A 4 14.84 -63.95 -34.23
CA VAL A 4 14.42 -62.58 -33.91
C VAL A 4 15.16 -62.18 -32.63
N ARG A 5 15.29 -60.86 -32.42
CA ARG A 5 15.41 -60.14 -31.14
C ARG A 5 16.84 -59.65 -30.80
N ASP A 6 17.12 -58.38 -30.51
CA ASP A 6 16.32 -57.16 -30.33
C ASP A 6 17.17 -55.97 -30.79
N ARG A 7 16.62 -55.05 -31.60
CA ARG A 7 17.24 -53.73 -31.85
C ARG A 7 16.89 -52.83 -30.68
N ALA A 8 17.72 -52.81 -29.64
CA ALA A 8 17.68 -51.74 -28.65
C ALA A 8 18.10 -50.44 -29.37
N SER A 9 17.14 -49.53 -29.56
CA SER A 9 17.31 -48.26 -30.26
C SER A 9 18.26 -47.34 -29.48
N SER A 10 19.55 -47.46 -29.75
CA SER A 10 20.61 -46.56 -29.27
C SER A 10 20.33 -45.09 -29.64
N ALA A 11 19.52 -44.85 -30.69
CA ALA A 11 19.10 -43.52 -31.11
C ALA A 11 18.22 -42.80 -30.07
N GLY A 12 17.45 -43.52 -29.25
CA GLY A 12 16.58 -42.90 -28.24
C GLY A 12 17.34 -42.22 -27.09
N MET A 13 18.52 -42.75 -26.73
CA MET A 13 19.32 -42.25 -25.62
C MET A 13 20.09 -40.96 -25.96
N PHE A 14 20.49 -40.79 -27.22
CA PHE A 14 21.13 -39.55 -27.68
C PHE A 14 20.13 -38.40 -27.83
N VAL A 15 18.86 -38.69 -28.18
CA VAL A 15 17.81 -37.68 -28.31
C VAL A 15 17.41 -37.12 -26.94
N LEU A 16 17.39 -37.96 -25.89
CA LEU A 16 17.14 -37.52 -24.51
C LEU A 16 18.29 -36.67 -23.93
N ALA A 17 19.54 -36.96 -24.27
CA ALA A 17 20.69 -36.16 -23.84
C ALA A 17 20.75 -34.78 -24.53
N ALA A 18 20.34 -34.70 -25.80
CA ALA A 18 20.28 -33.43 -26.55
C ALA A 18 19.15 -32.51 -26.06
N LEU A 19 18.01 -33.06 -25.61
CA LEU A 19 16.91 -32.25 -25.05
C LEU A 19 17.26 -31.62 -23.68
N CYS A 20 18.17 -32.23 -22.92
CA CYS A 20 18.64 -31.69 -21.64
C CYS A 20 19.71 -30.59 -21.78
N LEU A 21 20.19 -30.32 -23.00
CA LEU A 21 21.11 -29.21 -23.32
C LEU A 21 20.38 -28.01 -23.95
N ALA A 22 19.04 -28.03 -24.00
CA ALA A 22 18.28 -26.84 -24.32
C ALA A 22 18.59 -25.76 -23.26
N PRO A 23 19.10 -24.58 -23.64
CA PRO A 23 19.36 -23.54 -22.67
C PRO A 23 18.03 -23.19 -21.98
N ASN A 24 18.00 -23.38 -20.67
CA ASN A 24 16.93 -22.93 -19.78
C ASN A 24 16.95 -21.40 -19.68
N GLY A 25 16.81 -20.72 -20.82
CA GLY A 25 16.69 -19.28 -20.92
C GLY A 25 15.31 -18.98 -21.46
N VAL A 26 14.40 -18.54 -20.60
CA VAL A 26 13.24 -17.79 -21.08
C VAL A 26 13.81 -16.47 -21.59
N TRP A 27 13.82 -16.28 -22.92
CA TRP A 27 14.24 -15.03 -23.53
C TRP A 27 13.23 -13.95 -23.17
N SER A 28 13.63 -13.02 -22.31
CA SER A 28 12.95 -11.73 -22.22
C SER A 28 12.95 -11.11 -23.62
N PHE A 29 11.79 -11.03 -24.29
CA PHE A 29 11.80 -10.68 -25.72
C PHE A 29 11.97 -9.18 -26.00
N ASN A 30 11.87 -8.31 -24.99
CA ASN A 30 12.04 -6.86 -25.16
C ASN A 30 12.54 -6.11 -23.90
N LEU A 31 13.02 -6.80 -22.87
CA LEU A 31 13.72 -6.17 -21.74
C LEU A 31 15.23 -6.26 -21.95
N TYR A 32 15.93 -5.14 -21.81
CA TYR A 32 17.38 -5.08 -21.95
C TYR A 32 18.08 -5.55 -20.67
N ALA A 33 18.09 -6.87 -20.47
CA ALA A 33 18.58 -7.50 -19.24
C ALA A 33 20.11 -7.40 -19.04
N GLU A 34 20.89 -7.13 -20.10
CA GLU A 34 22.36 -7.08 -20.03
C GLU A 34 22.90 -5.81 -19.36
N HIS A 35 22.21 -4.67 -19.52
CA HIS A 35 22.63 -3.40 -18.91
C HIS A 35 21.49 -2.72 -18.16
N PRO A 36 21.01 -3.31 -17.04
CA PRO A 36 20.00 -2.70 -16.22
C PRO A 36 20.58 -1.48 -15.48
N THR A 37 19.73 -0.49 -15.21
CA THR A 37 20.08 0.53 -14.20
C THR A 37 19.85 -0.07 -12.82
N VAL A 38 20.90 -0.09 -11.98
CA VAL A 38 20.84 -0.68 -10.64
C VAL A 38 21.00 0.41 -9.60
N TYR A 39 19.96 0.64 -8.80
CA TYR A 39 20.01 1.48 -7.62
C TYR A 39 20.26 0.64 -6.37
N ARG A 40 21.00 1.20 -5.41
CA ARG A 40 21.26 0.56 -4.10
C ARG A 40 20.92 1.53 -2.99
N GLY A 41 20.45 0.99 -1.88
CA GLY A 41 20.22 1.73 -0.64
C GLY A 41 21.03 1.13 0.51
N PRO A 42 20.90 1.68 1.72
CA PRO A 42 21.64 1.22 2.88
C PRO A 42 21.35 -0.25 3.22
N ASP A 43 22.37 -0.98 3.68
CA ASP A 43 22.24 -2.38 4.07
C ASP A 43 21.20 -2.56 5.20
N GLY A 44 20.38 -3.61 5.10
CA GLY A 44 19.35 -3.93 6.10
C GLY A 44 18.11 -3.01 6.07
N SER A 45 18.11 -1.94 5.27
CA SER A 45 16.99 -0.97 5.20
C SER A 45 15.74 -1.48 4.47
N TYR A 46 15.84 -2.63 3.81
CA TYR A 46 14.85 -3.17 2.87
C TYR A 46 14.57 -2.21 1.70
N PHE A 47 15.60 -1.51 1.22
CA PHE A 47 15.51 -0.74 -0.01
C PHE A 47 15.05 -1.60 -1.18
N GLY A 48 13.95 -1.20 -1.82
CA GLY A 48 13.29 -1.97 -2.88
C GLY A 48 12.05 -2.73 -2.42
N TYR A 49 11.66 -2.60 -1.15
CA TYR A 49 10.43 -3.23 -0.63
C TYR A 49 9.18 -2.77 -1.39
N SER A 50 9.13 -1.49 -1.77
CA SER A 50 8.14 -0.96 -2.70
C SER A 50 8.82 -0.05 -3.72
N VAL A 51 8.30 -0.03 -4.94
CA VAL A 51 8.81 0.80 -6.04
C VAL A 51 7.66 1.41 -6.83
N ASP A 52 7.87 2.61 -7.35
CA ASP A 52 6.97 3.23 -8.31
C ASP A 52 7.72 4.24 -9.20
N PHE A 53 7.18 4.55 -10.37
CA PHE A 53 7.70 5.62 -11.23
C PHE A 53 7.22 6.97 -10.71
N TYR A 54 8.02 8.02 -10.91
CA TYR A 54 7.65 9.38 -10.57
C TYR A 54 7.99 10.34 -11.70
N GLN A 55 7.02 11.16 -12.05
CA GLN A 55 7.16 12.25 -12.99
C GLN A 55 6.57 13.51 -12.35
N ALA A 56 7.42 14.50 -12.09
CA ALA A 56 7.03 15.72 -11.35
C ALA A 56 6.03 16.60 -12.11
N SER A 57 6.11 16.60 -13.45
CA SER A 57 5.15 17.24 -14.35
C SER A 57 5.14 16.49 -15.67
N THR A 58 3.97 16.38 -16.29
CA THR A 58 3.80 15.81 -17.64
C THR A 58 4.60 16.57 -18.70
N ASP A 59 4.92 17.86 -18.46
CA ASP A 59 5.68 18.70 -19.38
C ASP A 59 7.20 18.43 -19.33
N ARG A 60 7.68 17.75 -18.28
CA ARG A 60 9.09 17.38 -18.12
C ARG A 60 9.27 15.92 -18.52
N ASN A 61 10.06 15.68 -19.56
CA ASN A 61 10.46 14.33 -20.01
C ASN A 61 11.45 13.62 -19.07
N THR A 62 11.53 14.03 -17.80
CA THR A 62 12.41 13.41 -16.79
C THR A 62 11.58 12.49 -15.92
N VAL A 63 11.88 11.19 -16.00
CA VAL A 63 11.29 10.17 -15.13
C VAL A 63 12.29 9.87 -14.01
N SER A 64 11.76 9.55 -12.83
CA SER A 64 12.52 9.07 -11.69
C SER A 64 11.86 7.82 -11.14
N VAL A 65 12.58 7.07 -10.31
CA VAL A 65 12.05 5.94 -9.57
C VAL A 65 11.96 6.34 -8.10
N LEU A 66 10.85 6.05 -7.45
CA LEU A 66 10.71 6.11 -6.00
C LEU A 66 10.88 4.72 -5.43
N VAL A 67 11.67 4.62 -4.36
CA VAL A 67 11.97 3.35 -3.72
C VAL A 67 11.71 3.44 -2.23
N GLY A 68 10.79 2.61 -1.73
CA GLY A 68 10.53 2.43 -0.32
C GLY A 68 11.59 1.57 0.36
N ALA A 69 11.99 1.96 1.55
CA ALA A 69 12.94 1.28 2.42
C ALA A 69 12.42 1.32 3.87
N PRO A 70 11.48 0.44 4.25
CA PRO A 70 10.73 0.53 5.50
C PRO A 70 11.58 0.38 6.77
N ARG A 71 12.81 -0.11 6.68
CA ARG A 71 13.74 -0.23 7.81
C ARG A 71 14.90 0.77 7.75
N ALA A 72 14.86 1.73 6.84
CA ALA A 72 15.88 2.78 6.78
C ALA A 72 15.87 3.64 8.04
N ASN A 73 17.06 4.01 8.51
CA ASN A 73 17.22 5.08 9.49
C ASN A 73 17.03 6.45 8.83
N THR A 74 16.48 7.39 9.59
CA THR A 74 16.22 8.76 9.16
C THR A 74 16.93 9.73 10.11
N SER A 75 16.85 11.03 9.81
CA SER A 75 17.35 12.11 10.67
C SER A 75 16.38 12.47 11.81
N GLN A 76 15.28 11.73 11.97
CA GLN A 76 14.29 11.98 13.03
C GLN A 76 14.91 11.76 14.42
N PRO A 77 14.89 12.76 15.32
CA PRO A 77 15.56 12.64 16.61
C PRO A 77 14.94 11.54 17.47
N GLY A 78 15.75 10.59 17.94
CA GLY A 78 15.32 9.53 18.87
C GLY A 78 14.40 8.47 18.25
N ILE A 79 14.28 8.42 16.91
CA ILE A 79 13.50 7.41 16.19
C ILE A 79 14.46 6.43 15.50
N VAL A 80 14.20 5.13 15.66
CA VAL A 80 15.03 4.05 15.10
C VAL A 80 14.25 3.34 14.01
N GLU A 81 14.89 3.06 12.86
CA GLU A 81 14.29 2.39 11.70
C GLU A 81 12.88 2.93 11.39
N ALA A 82 12.75 4.26 11.28
CA ALA A 82 11.48 4.89 10.95
C ALA A 82 10.95 4.42 9.58
N GLY A 83 11.88 4.09 8.67
CA GLY A 83 11.62 3.86 7.26
C GLY A 83 11.73 5.16 6.46
N ALA A 84 12.03 5.04 5.17
CA ALA A 84 12.20 6.17 4.26
C ALA A 84 11.72 5.83 2.84
N VAL A 85 11.46 6.87 2.06
CA VAL A 85 11.30 6.77 0.60
C VAL A 85 12.42 7.53 -0.06
N TYR A 86 13.05 6.90 -1.04
CA TYR A 86 14.16 7.45 -1.80
C TYR A 86 13.68 7.92 -3.17
N TYR A 87 14.13 9.10 -3.58
CA TYR A 87 14.03 9.63 -4.93
C TYR A 87 15.28 9.27 -5.71
N CYS A 88 15.15 8.48 -6.78
CA CYS A 88 16.24 8.05 -7.65
C CYS A 88 16.05 8.64 -9.05
N PRO A 89 16.83 9.67 -9.45
CA PRO A 89 16.75 10.23 -10.80
C PRO A 89 17.05 9.18 -11.87
N TRP A 90 16.33 9.22 -13.01
CA TRP A 90 16.62 8.38 -14.17
C TRP A 90 16.86 9.22 -15.45
N PRO A 91 17.96 8.99 -16.19
CA PRO A 91 19.08 8.12 -15.85
C PRO A 91 19.87 8.69 -14.66
N GLY A 92 20.37 7.81 -13.79
CA GLY A 92 21.12 8.21 -12.59
C GLY A 92 22.13 7.16 -12.18
N LEU A 93 23.16 7.61 -11.43
CA LEU A 93 24.14 6.71 -10.83
C LEU A 93 23.52 5.92 -9.67
N PRO A 94 24.04 4.74 -9.30
CA PRO A 94 23.51 3.92 -8.21
C PRO A 94 23.34 4.69 -6.88
N GLU A 95 24.28 5.59 -6.57
CA GLU A 95 24.32 6.41 -5.35
C GLU A 95 23.54 7.73 -5.46
N SER A 96 22.80 7.95 -6.56
CA SER A 96 22.04 9.20 -6.78
C SER A 96 20.71 9.27 -6.03
N CYS A 97 20.32 8.18 -5.37
CA CYS A 97 19.08 8.08 -4.60
C CYS A 97 19.18 8.90 -3.31
N ARG A 98 18.23 9.81 -3.09
CA ARG A 98 18.17 10.66 -1.89
C ARG A 98 16.87 10.47 -1.13
N GLN A 99 16.92 10.49 0.20
CA GLN A 99 15.71 10.40 1.02
C GLN A 99 14.80 11.62 0.79
N ILE A 100 13.48 11.37 0.67
CA ILE A 100 12.45 12.40 0.62
C ILE A 100 12.02 12.74 2.06
N PRO A 101 12.10 14.00 2.50
CA PRO A 101 11.84 14.39 3.87
C PRO A 101 10.34 14.57 4.15
N PHE A 102 9.57 13.47 4.15
CA PHE A 102 8.13 13.49 4.47
C PHE A 102 7.84 13.97 5.89
N ASP A 103 8.63 13.50 6.86
CA ASP A 103 8.55 13.88 8.26
C ASP A 103 9.93 13.78 8.94
N ASN A 104 10.44 14.91 9.45
CA ASN A 104 11.69 14.97 10.20
C ASN A 104 11.47 15.19 11.71
N SER A 105 10.22 15.16 12.16
CA SER A 105 9.87 15.39 13.57
C SER A 105 10.00 14.11 14.40
N ASN A 106 10.27 14.30 15.70
CA ASN A 106 10.15 13.24 16.71
C ASN A 106 8.66 12.89 16.94
N ASN A 107 8.39 11.91 17.80
CA ASN A 107 7.06 11.61 18.31
C ASN A 107 6.42 12.88 18.91
N ARG A 108 5.18 13.16 18.51
CA ARG A 108 4.31 14.11 19.20
C ARG A 108 4.16 13.72 20.67
N MET A 109 4.09 14.74 21.53
CA MET A 109 3.99 14.57 22.98
C MET A 109 2.67 15.16 23.47
N ILE A 110 2.02 14.48 24.42
CA ILE A 110 0.85 14.98 25.15
C ILE A 110 1.16 15.12 26.63
N LYS A 111 0.32 15.89 27.33
CA LYS A 111 0.38 16.01 28.78
C LYS A 111 -0.72 15.14 29.38
N VAL A 112 -0.35 14.09 30.09
CA VAL A 112 -1.27 13.19 30.79
C VAL A 112 -0.99 13.32 32.28
N ASN A 113 -1.98 13.73 33.08
CA ASN A 113 -1.85 13.90 34.53
C ASN A 113 -0.61 14.71 34.98
N GLY A 114 -0.19 15.71 34.18
CA GLY A 114 0.98 16.55 34.45
C GLY A 114 2.29 16.05 33.83
N THR A 115 2.39 14.79 33.42
CA THR A 115 3.57 14.17 32.80
C THR A 115 3.53 14.33 31.28
N ARG A 116 4.68 14.61 30.65
CA ARG A 116 4.81 14.62 29.18
C ARG A 116 5.06 13.21 28.69
N GLU A 117 4.16 12.68 27.89
CA GLU A 117 4.22 11.30 27.41
C GLU A 117 4.09 11.28 25.88
N PRO A 118 4.73 10.32 25.19
CA PRO A 118 4.62 10.19 23.74
C PRO A 118 3.20 9.81 23.36
N LEU A 119 2.70 10.50 22.35
CA LEU A 119 1.39 10.33 21.76
C LEU A 119 1.43 9.35 20.58
N GLU A 120 2.56 9.26 19.90
CA GLU A 120 2.79 8.38 18.77
C GLU A 120 4.15 7.70 18.89
N PHE A 121 4.34 6.61 18.15
CA PHE A 121 5.57 5.83 18.17
C PHE A 121 6.00 5.50 16.75
N LYS A 122 6.95 6.27 16.24
CA LYS A 122 7.48 6.17 14.87
C LYS A 122 8.59 5.14 14.71
N SER A 123 9.20 4.65 15.79
CA SER A 123 10.27 3.65 15.68
C SER A 123 9.71 2.32 15.16
N HIS A 124 10.38 1.75 14.15
CA HIS A 124 9.96 0.53 13.44
C HIS A 124 8.55 0.60 12.84
N GLN A 125 8.08 1.79 12.44
CA GLN A 125 6.75 1.99 11.87
C GLN A 125 6.60 1.50 10.43
N TRP A 126 7.71 1.13 9.78
CA TRP A 126 7.76 0.65 8.40
C TRP A 126 7.34 1.69 7.36
N PHE A 127 7.75 2.95 7.52
CA PHE A 127 7.43 3.99 6.54
C PHE A 127 8.09 3.73 5.18
N GLY A 128 7.30 3.73 4.11
CA GLY A 128 7.74 3.32 2.78
C GLY A 128 7.51 1.83 2.49
N ALA A 129 6.76 1.12 3.34
CA ALA A 129 6.29 -0.22 3.03
C ALA A 129 5.40 -0.25 1.78
N SER A 130 4.61 0.80 1.57
CA SER A 130 3.85 1.02 0.35
C SER A 130 4.10 2.43 -0.17
N VAL A 131 4.35 2.55 -1.47
CA VAL A 131 4.62 3.81 -2.18
C VAL A 131 3.87 3.79 -3.50
N ARG A 132 3.10 4.84 -3.75
CA ARG A 132 2.39 5.05 -5.03
C ARG A 132 2.46 6.49 -5.48
N THR A 133 2.34 6.71 -6.77
CA THR A 133 2.33 8.05 -7.37
C THR A 133 1.15 8.25 -8.31
N HIS A 134 0.73 9.51 -8.45
CA HIS A 134 -0.26 9.91 -9.44
C HIS A 134 -0.05 11.37 -9.84
N LYS A 135 0.33 11.62 -11.10
CA LYS A 135 0.49 12.97 -11.68
C LYS A 135 1.28 13.95 -10.78
N GLY A 136 2.43 13.50 -10.27
CA GLY A 136 3.30 14.30 -9.39
C GLY A 136 2.91 14.30 -7.91
N ASN A 137 1.74 13.75 -7.54
CA ASN A 137 1.41 13.44 -6.15
C ASN A 137 2.03 12.09 -5.77
N VAL A 138 2.45 11.97 -4.51
CA VAL A 138 3.04 10.74 -3.97
C VAL A 138 2.37 10.42 -2.66
N VAL A 139 2.08 9.14 -2.42
CA VAL A 139 1.69 8.64 -1.11
C VAL A 139 2.70 7.59 -0.66
N ALA A 140 3.06 7.65 0.63
CA ALA A 140 3.89 6.65 1.27
C ALA A 140 3.33 6.33 2.64
N CYS A 141 3.26 5.05 3.01
CA CYS A 141 2.62 4.62 4.25
C CYS A 141 3.54 3.86 5.19
N ALA A 142 3.18 3.91 6.47
CA ALA A 142 3.78 3.24 7.61
C ALA A 142 2.71 2.37 8.30
N PRO A 143 2.48 1.13 7.84
CA PRO A 143 1.40 0.28 8.37
C PRO A 143 1.61 -0.14 9.82
N LEU A 144 2.85 -0.11 10.33
CA LEU A 144 3.17 -0.41 11.75
C LEU A 144 3.31 0.84 12.61
N TYR A 145 2.91 2.01 12.10
CA TYR A 145 2.79 3.22 12.90
C TYR A 145 1.83 2.98 14.06
N ARG A 146 2.31 3.26 15.27
CA ARG A 146 1.55 3.07 16.50
C ARG A 146 1.15 4.40 17.10
N TRP A 147 -0.08 4.42 17.58
CA TRP A 147 -0.71 5.57 18.21
C TRP A 147 -1.01 5.23 19.66
N ARG A 148 -0.80 6.19 20.57
CA ARG A 148 -1.28 6.05 21.93
C ARG A 148 -2.75 6.43 21.99
N THR A 149 -3.59 5.50 22.39
CA THR A 149 -5.02 5.78 22.58
C THR A 149 -5.24 6.93 23.56
N VAL A 150 -6.31 7.68 23.34
CA VAL A 150 -6.78 8.69 24.31
C VAL A 150 -7.48 8.00 25.51
N LYS A 151 -7.56 6.67 25.52
CA LYS A 151 -8.07 5.89 26.66
C LYS A 151 -7.09 5.93 27.83
N ARG A 152 -7.61 5.63 29.02
CA ARG A 152 -6.85 5.67 30.27
C ARG A 152 -5.62 4.77 30.27
N ASP A 153 -5.66 3.65 29.54
CA ASP A 153 -4.64 2.59 29.67
C ASP A 153 -3.43 2.77 28.74
N GLY A 154 -3.44 3.78 27.87
CA GLY A 154 -2.25 4.19 27.10
C GLY A 154 -1.70 3.11 26.15
N GLU A 155 -2.58 2.28 25.62
CA GLU A 155 -2.28 1.24 24.64
C GLU A 155 -1.67 1.83 23.36
N LYS A 156 -0.90 1.00 22.64
CA LYS A 156 -0.09 1.40 21.48
C LYS A 156 -0.55 0.68 20.22
N ASP A 157 -1.69 1.09 19.69
CA ASP A 157 -2.32 0.31 18.62
C ASP A 157 -1.70 0.64 17.26
N PRO A 158 -1.46 -0.38 16.42
CA PRO A 158 -0.87 -0.21 15.10
C PRO A 158 -1.93 0.27 14.09
N VAL A 159 -2.44 1.48 14.28
CA VAL A 159 -3.49 2.07 13.41
C VAL A 159 -3.00 2.31 11.98
N GLY A 160 -1.70 2.46 11.78
CA GLY A 160 -1.11 2.83 10.50
C GLY A 160 -1.30 4.30 10.13
N THR A 161 -0.45 4.81 9.25
CA THR A 161 -0.56 6.19 8.72
C THR A 161 0.06 6.29 7.33
N CYS A 162 -0.44 7.22 6.53
CA CYS A 162 0.13 7.58 5.23
C CYS A 162 0.48 9.06 5.20
N TYR A 163 1.51 9.42 4.44
CA TYR A 163 1.82 10.80 4.12
C TYR A 163 1.67 11.02 2.63
N VAL A 164 0.94 12.09 2.29
CA VAL A 164 0.78 12.55 0.91
C VAL A 164 1.72 13.71 0.69
N ALA A 165 2.58 13.61 -0.32
CA ALA A 165 3.40 14.70 -0.82
C ALA A 165 2.84 15.21 -2.15
N VAL A 166 2.77 16.54 -2.28
CA VAL A 166 2.33 17.23 -3.49
C VAL A 166 3.33 18.31 -3.87
N GLN A 167 3.12 18.95 -5.03
CA GLN A 167 3.93 20.09 -5.49
C GLN A 167 5.43 19.76 -5.52
N ASN A 168 5.79 18.55 -5.98
CA ASN A 168 7.18 18.10 -6.03
C ASN A 168 7.89 18.16 -4.67
N PHE A 169 7.25 17.58 -3.64
CA PHE A 169 7.80 17.40 -2.30
C PHE A 169 7.97 18.71 -1.49
N SER A 170 7.21 19.76 -1.83
CA SER A 170 7.20 21.01 -1.06
C SER A 170 6.07 21.09 -0.03
N ALA A 171 5.03 20.28 -0.17
CA ALA A 171 3.89 20.25 0.74
C ALA A 171 3.49 18.82 1.08
N TYR A 172 3.17 18.59 2.35
CA TYR A 172 2.89 17.27 2.91
C TYR A 172 1.65 17.31 3.80
N ALA A 173 0.87 16.23 3.80
CA ALA A 173 -0.22 16.02 4.75
C ALA A 173 -0.27 14.57 5.23
N GLU A 174 -0.49 14.39 6.53
CA GLU A 174 -0.75 13.08 7.14
C GLU A 174 -2.22 12.67 6.89
N TYR A 175 -2.40 11.41 6.50
CA TYR A 175 -3.67 10.74 6.36
C TYR A 175 -3.64 9.41 7.12
N SER A 176 -4.30 9.38 8.28
CA SER A 176 -4.41 8.21 9.16
C SER A 176 -5.88 7.96 9.48
N PRO A 177 -6.65 7.36 8.54
CA PRO A 177 -8.11 7.24 8.66
C PRO A 177 -8.56 6.33 9.80
N CYS A 178 -7.70 5.39 10.22
CA CYS A 178 -7.97 4.48 11.34
C CYS A 178 -7.57 5.04 12.71
N ARG A 179 -6.92 6.21 12.77
CA ARG A 179 -6.64 6.87 14.05
C ARG A 179 -7.89 7.60 14.53
N THR A 180 -8.75 6.86 15.21
CA THR A 180 -10.04 7.34 15.71
C THR A 180 -10.12 7.26 17.24
N SER A 181 -11.30 7.59 17.78
CA SER A 181 -11.60 7.41 19.21
C SER A 181 -11.99 5.98 19.57
N ASP A 182 -11.98 5.05 18.60
CA ASP A 182 -12.36 3.65 18.77
C ASP A 182 -11.14 2.73 18.54
N PRO A 183 -10.25 2.64 19.53
CA PRO A 183 -8.97 1.94 19.40
C PRO A 183 -9.05 0.43 19.68
N ASP A 184 -10.20 -0.11 20.01
CA ASP A 184 -10.28 -1.54 20.35
C ASP A 184 -10.13 -2.42 19.11
N PRO A 185 -9.84 -3.72 19.25
CA PRO A 185 -9.91 -4.69 18.16
C PRO A 185 -11.28 -4.71 17.46
N GLU A 186 -12.37 -4.50 18.21
CA GLU A 186 -13.73 -4.27 17.70
C GLU A 186 -13.82 -3.09 16.73
N GLY A 187 -12.93 -2.10 16.89
CA GLY A 187 -12.87 -0.87 16.14
C GLY A 187 -11.73 -0.86 15.12
N GLN A 188 -10.90 0.19 15.18
CA GLN A 188 -9.86 0.45 14.17
C GLN A 188 -8.44 0.50 14.75
N GLY A 189 -8.22 0.13 16.02
CA GLY A 189 -6.90 0.19 16.65
C GLY A 189 -5.83 -0.61 15.91
N PHE A 190 -6.20 -1.79 15.42
CA PHE A 190 -5.29 -2.72 14.76
C PHE A 190 -5.31 -2.62 13.22
N CYS A 191 -5.97 -1.59 12.69
CA CYS A 191 -6.24 -1.44 11.28
C CYS A 191 -5.03 -1.55 10.34
N GLN A 192 -3.86 -1.03 10.74
CA GLN A 192 -2.66 -0.99 9.90
C GLN A 192 -2.89 -0.30 8.55
N ALA A 193 -3.60 0.83 8.57
CA ALA A 193 -3.93 1.59 7.36
C ALA A 193 -2.67 1.91 6.54
N GLY A 194 -2.73 1.66 5.24
CA GLY A 194 -1.61 1.83 4.32
C GLY A 194 -0.77 0.57 4.15
N PHE A 195 -1.23 -0.57 4.67
CA PHE A 195 -0.68 -1.88 4.33
C PHE A 195 -0.65 -2.09 2.81
N SER A 196 -1.73 -1.68 2.14
CA SER A 196 -1.78 -1.51 0.69
C SER A 196 -2.36 -0.14 0.33
N VAL A 197 -1.94 0.41 -0.80
CA VAL A 197 -2.40 1.73 -1.28
C VAL A 197 -2.36 1.78 -2.81
N ASP A 198 -3.29 2.52 -3.40
CA ASP A 198 -3.31 2.85 -4.82
C ASP A 198 -4.00 4.20 -5.08
N PHE A 199 -3.84 4.73 -6.31
CA PHE A 199 -4.55 5.90 -6.79
C PHE A 199 -5.55 5.53 -7.87
N THR A 200 -6.77 6.03 -7.77
CA THR A 200 -7.72 6.03 -8.89
C THR A 200 -7.25 6.96 -10.01
N LYS A 201 -7.85 6.85 -11.19
CA LYS A 201 -7.56 7.67 -12.38
C LYS A 201 -7.79 9.16 -12.16
N ASP A 202 -8.74 9.53 -11.31
CA ASP A 202 -9.03 10.90 -10.90
C ASP A 202 -8.14 11.38 -9.73
N GLY A 203 -7.25 10.52 -9.22
CA GLY A 203 -6.27 10.88 -8.20
C GLY A 203 -6.78 10.82 -6.76
N ARG A 204 -7.87 10.07 -6.51
CA ARG A 204 -8.28 9.71 -5.15
C ARG A 204 -7.40 8.57 -4.64
N LEU A 205 -7.13 8.59 -3.34
CA LEU A 205 -6.44 7.50 -2.68
C LEU A 205 -7.41 6.37 -2.36
N VAL A 206 -6.93 5.15 -2.52
CA VAL A 206 -7.52 3.91 -2.00
C VAL A 206 -6.51 3.32 -1.02
N VAL A 207 -6.92 3.14 0.23
CA VAL A 207 -6.06 2.64 1.31
C VAL A 207 -6.68 1.38 1.89
N GLY A 208 -5.89 0.31 1.98
CA GLY A 208 -6.26 -0.92 2.67
C GLY A 208 -5.73 -0.96 4.11
N GLY A 209 -6.55 -1.48 5.01
CA GLY A 209 -6.25 -1.69 6.42
C GLY A 209 -6.74 -3.08 6.88
N PRO A 210 -5.91 -4.13 6.85
CA PRO A 210 -6.34 -5.50 7.06
C PRO A 210 -6.80 -5.83 8.49
N GLY A 211 -6.47 -5.01 9.49
CA GLY A 211 -6.72 -5.35 10.90
C GLY A 211 -7.90 -4.64 11.55
N SER A 212 -8.73 -3.93 10.80
CA SER A 212 -9.95 -3.32 11.37
C SER A 212 -10.98 -4.40 11.70
N PHE A 213 -11.78 -4.17 12.74
CA PHE A 213 -12.94 -4.97 13.15
C PHE A 213 -12.59 -6.46 13.29
N TYR A 214 -11.82 -6.85 14.31
CA TYR A 214 -11.34 -8.23 14.50
C TYR A 214 -10.73 -8.83 13.22
N TRP A 215 -9.92 -8.03 12.55
CA TRP A 215 -9.28 -8.39 11.28
C TRP A 215 -10.23 -8.81 10.15
N GLN A 216 -11.50 -8.38 10.17
CA GLN A 216 -12.32 -8.34 8.95
C GLN A 216 -11.61 -7.55 7.86
N GLY A 217 -10.99 -6.44 8.26
CA GLY A 217 -10.27 -5.51 7.41
C GLY A 217 -11.15 -4.39 6.85
N GLN A 218 -10.52 -3.41 6.22
CA GLN A 218 -11.20 -2.21 5.76
C GLN A 218 -10.53 -1.62 4.52
N VAL A 219 -11.34 -0.98 3.67
CA VAL A 219 -10.86 -0.11 2.60
C VAL A 219 -11.44 1.29 2.75
N MET A 220 -10.58 2.28 2.59
CA MET A 220 -10.93 3.70 2.72
C MET A 220 -10.50 4.45 1.48
N THR A 221 -11.29 5.45 1.10
CA THR A 221 -10.95 6.35 -0.01
C THR A 221 -11.10 7.79 0.38
N ALA A 222 -10.17 8.63 -0.06
CA ALA A 222 -10.20 10.07 0.17
C ALA A 222 -9.54 10.80 -0.99
N GLY A 223 -9.99 12.02 -1.28
CA GLY A 223 -9.33 12.86 -2.28
C GLY A 223 -8.12 13.57 -1.69
N VAL A 224 -7.07 13.75 -2.50
CA VAL A 224 -5.81 14.38 -2.07
C VAL A 224 -6.02 15.83 -1.63
N ALA A 225 -6.89 16.57 -2.33
CA ALA A 225 -7.19 17.96 -2.00
C ALA A 225 -7.86 18.07 -0.63
N GLU A 226 -8.79 17.17 -0.31
CA GLU A 226 -9.49 17.12 0.98
C GLU A 226 -8.54 16.69 2.10
N ILE A 227 -7.58 15.80 1.84
CA ILE A 227 -6.54 15.45 2.79
C ILE A 227 -5.67 16.68 3.12
N LEU A 228 -5.29 17.49 2.12
CA LEU A 228 -4.51 18.70 2.35
C LEU A 228 -5.32 19.82 3.01
N ASN A 229 -6.62 19.90 2.72
CA ASN A 229 -7.49 20.96 3.21
C ASN A 229 -7.60 20.94 4.74
N GLY A 230 -7.25 22.05 5.38
CA GLY A 230 -7.28 22.20 6.83
C GLY A 230 -6.33 21.26 7.59
N TYR A 231 -5.34 20.66 6.92
CA TYR A 231 -4.35 19.81 7.57
C TYR A 231 -3.57 20.59 8.63
N SER A 232 -3.49 20.03 9.84
CA SER A 232 -2.76 20.62 10.96
C SER A 232 -2.20 19.51 11.84
N LEU A 233 -0.91 19.63 12.19
CA LEU A 233 -0.22 18.70 13.10
C LEU A 233 -0.87 18.62 14.49
N LYS A 234 -1.64 19.66 14.88
CA LYS A 234 -2.36 19.73 16.16
C LYS A 234 -3.69 18.95 16.15
N ALA A 235 -4.30 18.78 14.99
CA ALA A 235 -5.59 18.10 14.84
C ALA A 235 -5.35 16.59 14.68
N VAL A 236 -5.12 15.92 15.81
CA VAL A 236 -4.61 14.55 15.78
C VAL A 236 -5.66 13.52 15.37
N LEU A 237 -6.87 13.65 15.90
CA LEU A 237 -8.05 12.92 15.40
C LEU A 237 -8.73 13.81 14.36
N ARG A 238 -8.58 13.49 13.08
CA ARG A 238 -9.11 14.28 11.98
C ARG A 238 -9.95 13.40 11.06
N ARG A 239 -11.15 13.87 10.72
CA ARG A 239 -11.96 13.30 9.65
C ARG A 239 -11.76 14.08 8.37
N VAL A 240 -11.54 13.40 7.26
CA VAL A 240 -11.43 14.01 5.94
C VAL A 240 -12.83 14.11 5.32
N ALA A 241 -13.15 15.27 4.75
CA ALA A 241 -14.44 15.46 4.10
C ALA A 241 -14.55 14.59 2.84
N GLY A 242 -15.71 13.96 2.61
CA GLY A 242 -15.92 13.09 1.45
C GLY A 242 -15.10 11.79 1.47
N GLU A 243 -14.55 11.44 2.62
CA GLU A 243 -13.96 10.13 2.87
C GLU A 243 -15.05 9.05 2.84
N LYS A 244 -14.75 7.93 2.20
CA LYS A 244 -15.63 6.75 2.15
C LYS A 244 -14.87 5.59 2.80
N GLN A 245 -15.53 4.80 3.64
CA GLN A 245 -14.94 3.63 4.29
C GLN A 245 -15.90 2.44 4.21
N THR A 246 -15.38 1.22 4.08
CA THR A 246 -16.18 0.01 4.32
C THR A 246 -16.57 -0.06 5.81
N VAL A 247 -17.74 -0.63 6.08
CA VAL A 247 -18.30 -0.75 7.43
C VAL A 247 -18.02 -2.13 8.01
N MET A 248 -18.10 -2.24 9.33
CA MET A 248 -18.07 -3.51 10.05
C MET A 248 -19.18 -4.45 9.55
N ALA A 249 -18.84 -5.72 9.34
CA ALA A 249 -19.74 -6.80 8.99
C ALA A 249 -20.04 -7.70 10.21
N GLU A 250 -20.83 -8.75 10.00
CA GLU A 250 -21.06 -9.78 11.02
C GLU A 250 -19.75 -10.51 11.36
N ASP A 251 -19.64 -10.97 12.61
CA ASP A 251 -18.48 -11.68 13.21
C ASP A 251 -18.01 -12.90 12.40
N THR A 252 -18.89 -13.51 11.61
CA THR A 252 -18.54 -14.56 10.64
C THR A 252 -17.50 -14.14 9.60
N ASN A 253 -17.22 -12.84 9.47
CA ASN A 253 -16.22 -12.29 8.55
C ASN A 253 -14.89 -11.94 9.23
N ASP A 254 -14.75 -12.18 10.53
CA ASP A 254 -13.50 -11.93 11.26
C ASP A 254 -12.33 -12.71 10.62
N ASP A 255 -11.11 -12.24 10.83
CA ASP A 255 -9.88 -12.81 10.25
C ASP A 255 -9.85 -12.93 8.71
N SER A 256 -10.52 -12.04 7.98
CA SER A 256 -10.58 -12.06 6.51
C SER A 256 -9.52 -11.21 5.81
N TYR A 257 -9.01 -10.18 6.50
CA TYR A 257 -7.95 -9.27 6.06
C TYR A 257 -8.29 -8.46 4.80
N LEU A 258 -9.50 -7.91 4.72
CA LEU A 258 -9.89 -6.94 3.67
C LEU A 258 -8.92 -5.77 3.62
N GLY A 259 -8.44 -5.45 2.43
CA GLY A 259 -7.44 -4.40 2.24
C GLY A 259 -5.99 -4.90 2.37
N TYR A 260 -5.77 -6.22 2.43
CA TYR A 260 -4.41 -6.78 2.33
C TYR A 260 -3.73 -6.38 1.01
N SER A 261 -4.46 -6.39 -0.10
CA SER A 261 -4.04 -5.76 -1.34
C SER A 261 -5.19 -5.00 -1.99
N VAL A 262 -4.85 -3.91 -2.67
CA VAL A 262 -5.78 -3.08 -3.43
C VAL A 262 -5.26 -2.88 -4.85
N ALA A 263 -6.19 -2.73 -5.79
CA ALA A 263 -5.97 -2.26 -7.14
C ALA A 263 -7.18 -1.41 -7.55
N VAL A 264 -7.12 -0.71 -8.68
CA VAL A 264 -8.25 0.10 -9.19
C VAL A 264 -8.56 -0.22 -10.64
N GLY A 265 -9.84 -0.13 -11.01
CA GLY A 265 -10.29 -0.36 -12.39
C GLY A 265 -11.74 0.02 -12.62
N GLU A 266 -12.18 -0.08 -13.87
CA GLU A 266 -13.57 0.13 -14.29
C GLU A 266 -14.24 -1.23 -14.47
N PHE A 267 -15.39 -1.45 -13.84
CA PHE A 267 -16.06 -2.76 -13.78
C PHE A 267 -17.58 -2.71 -13.88
N THR A 268 -18.20 -1.54 -13.80
CA THR A 268 -19.66 -1.40 -13.74
C THR A 268 -20.28 -1.10 -15.09
N GLY A 269 -19.49 -0.64 -16.06
CA GLY A 269 -19.96 -0.37 -17.41
C GLY A 269 -20.97 0.78 -17.48
N ASP A 270 -21.12 1.52 -16.39
CA ASP A 270 -21.84 2.78 -16.35
C ASP A 270 -21.03 3.81 -17.15
N SER A 271 -21.68 4.36 -18.17
CA SER A 271 -21.16 5.43 -19.04
C SER A 271 -20.92 6.77 -18.31
N ALA A 272 -20.92 6.77 -16.97
CA ALA A 272 -20.37 7.85 -16.16
C ALA A 272 -18.84 7.83 -16.36
N GLN A 273 -18.37 8.63 -17.30
CA GLN A 273 -16.97 8.74 -17.71
C GLN A 273 -16.02 8.85 -16.50
N GLY A 274 -15.44 7.73 -16.06
CA GLY A 274 -14.20 7.70 -15.28
C GLY A 274 -14.27 7.39 -13.78
N GLU A 275 -15.39 6.92 -13.22
CA GLU A 275 -15.42 6.51 -11.80
C GLU A 275 -14.84 5.10 -11.59
N GLN A 276 -13.51 5.02 -11.48
CA GLN A 276 -12.85 3.77 -11.13
C GLN A 276 -13.20 3.32 -9.71
N ARG A 277 -13.38 2.01 -9.54
CA ARG A 277 -13.64 1.35 -8.26
C ARG A 277 -12.42 0.60 -7.75
N PRO A 278 -12.26 0.49 -6.42
CA PRO A 278 -11.21 -0.35 -5.83
C PRO A 278 -11.54 -1.84 -5.98
N CYS A 279 -10.61 -2.60 -6.55
CA CYS A 279 -10.49 -4.05 -6.37
C CYS A 279 -9.74 -4.33 -5.09
N VAL A 280 -10.19 -5.30 -4.31
CA VAL A 280 -9.58 -5.61 -3.01
C VAL A 280 -9.52 -7.11 -2.83
N CYS A 281 -8.35 -7.65 -2.52
CA CYS A 281 -8.25 -9.07 -2.19
C CYS A 281 -8.46 -9.32 -0.69
N LEU A 282 -9.12 -10.44 -0.39
CA LEU A 282 -9.07 -11.11 0.91
C LEU A 282 -8.02 -12.21 0.82
N THR A 283 -7.27 -12.44 1.90
CA THR A 283 -6.29 -13.53 1.94
C THR A 283 -6.90 -14.86 2.38
N ARG A 284 -8.07 -14.83 3.03
CA ARG A 284 -8.79 -16.01 3.54
C ARG A 284 -10.12 -16.34 2.85
N ALA A 285 -10.68 -15.42 2.09
CA ALA A 285 -11.73 -15.72 1.12
C ALA A 285 -11.15 -15.52 -0.30
N ALA A 286 -11.61 -16.33 -1.26
CA ALA A 286 -11.21 -16.19 -2.67
C ALA A 286 -11.30 -14.71 -3.10
N ALA A 287 -10.37 -14.26 -3.96
CA ALA A 287 -10.35 -12.90 -4.49
C ALA A 287 -11.78 -12.47 -4.88
N ALA A 288 -12.39 -11.64 -4.05
CA ALA A 288 -13.77 -11.23 -4.21
C ALA A 288 -13.79 -9.87 -4.89
N TRP A 289 -14.59 -9.75 -5.94
CA TRP A 289 -14.90 -8.47 -6.55
C TRP A 289 -15.97 -7.79 -5.70
N TRP A 290 -15.77 -6.51 -5.38
CA TRP A 290 -16.70 -5.77 -4.52
C TRP A 290 -17.45 -4.71 -5.33
N GLU A 291 -18.78 -4.78 -5.34
CA GLU A 291 -19.61 -3.67 -5.77
C GLU A 291 -19.69 -2.62 -4.65
N VAL A 292 -18.90 -1.56 -4.76
CA VAL A 292 -19.08 -0.34 -3.96
C VAL A 292 -20.16 0.52 -4.62
N SER A 293 -21.43 0.15 -4.48
CA SER A 293 -22.53 1.00 -4.95
C SER A 293 -22.79 2.12 -3.96
N ALA A 294 -22.33 3.34 -4.26
CA ALA A 294 -22.71 4.54 -3.52
C ALA A 294 -24.20 4.83 -3.72
N ARG A 295 -25.09 4.22 -2.92
CA ARG A 295 -26.50 4.61 -2.90
C ARG A 295 -26.61 5.86 -2.03
N SER A 296 -26.71 7.03 -2.68
CA SER A 296 -27.14 8.27 -2.03
C SER A 296 -28.48 8.03 -1.31
N ARG A 297 -28.45 7.83 0.00
CA ARG A 297 -29.59 8.12 0.86
C ARG A 297 -29.29 9.45 1.53
N ALA A 298 -30.17 10.42 1.34
CA ALA A 298 -30.10 11.70 2.03
C ALA A 298 -30.11 11.46 3.55
N GLY A 299 -28.94 11.60 4.19
CA GLY A 299 -28.69 11.46 5.61
C GLY A 299 -27.23 11.83 5.90
N PRO A 300 -26.89 12.30 7.12
CA PRO A 300 -25.53 12.70 7.46
C PRO A 300 -24.65 11.46 7.66
N GLY A 301 -24.11 10.93 6.57
CA GLY A 301 -23.20 9.78 6.56
C GLY A 301 -23.22 9.09 5.19
N SER A 302 -22.15 9.24 4.40
CA SER A 302 -21.99 8.48 3.15
C SER A 302 -21.37 7.12 3.47
N HIS A 303 -22.19 6.08 3.49
CA HIS A 303 -21.78 4.70 3.75
C HIS A 303 -21.42 3.98 2.44
N LEU A 304 -20.37 3.14 2.46
CA LEU A 304 -20.15 2.14 1.42
C LEU A 304 -20.81 0.84 1.86
N ASP A 305 -21.95 0.49 1.26
CA ASP A 305 -22.56 -0.83 1.42
C ASP A 305 -21.76 -1.85 0.59
N VAL A 306 -21.23 -2.89 1.24
CA VAL A 306 -20.55 -4.01 0.58
C VAL A 306 -21.58 -5.11 0.34
N LYS A 307 -21.88 -5.42 -0.92
CA LYS A 307 -22.70 -6.59 -1.28
C LYS A 307 -21.79 -7.76 -1.66
N TYR A 308 -22.02 -8.91 -1.04
CA TYR A 308 -21.40 -10.18 -1.41
C TYR A 308 -22.03 -10.69 -2.72
N GLY A 309 -21.27 -10.67 -3.81
CA GLY A 309 -21.60 -11.33 -5.06
C GLY A 309 -20.65 -12.50 -5.29
N VAL A 310 -21.09 -13.73 -5.02
CA VAL A 310 -20.37 -14.93 -5.47
C VAL A 310 -20.83 -15.23 -6.88
N GLN A 311 -20.00 -14.90 -7.88
CA GLN A 311 -20.19 -15.47 -9.22
C GLN A 311 -19.68 -16.91 -9.16
N ARG A 312 -20.60 -17.88 -9.02
CA ARG A 312 -20.26 -19.27 -9.33
C ARG A 312 -20.07 -19.33 -10.84
N ASP A 313 -18.86 -19.68 -11.28
CA ASP A 313 -18.68 -20.19 -12.63
C ASP A 313 -19.54 -21.45 -12.74
N SER A 314 -20.70 -21.32 -13.38
CA SER A 314 -21.41 -22.44 -13.96
C SER A 314 -20.77 -22.73 -15.31
N ASP A 315 -19.69 -23.52 -15.29
CA ASP A 315 -19.23 -24.25 -16.46
C ASP A 315 -19.58 -25.73 -16.31
N SER A 316 -20.24 -26.24 -17.36
CA SER A 316 -20.87 -27.55 -17.61
C SER A 316 -22.30 -27.80 -17.10
#